data_AF-A0A7Y1V3F1-F1
#
_entry.id   AF-A0A7Y1V3F1-F1
#
_cell.length_a   1.000
_cell.length_b   1.000
_cell.length_c   1.000
_cell.angle_alpha   90.00
_cell.angle_beta   90.00
_cell.angle_gamma   90.00
#
_symmetry.space_group_name_H-M   'P 1'
#
loop_
_entity.id
_entity.type
_entity.pdbx_description
1 polymer ?
#
loop_
_entity_poly.entity_id
_entity_poly.type
_entity_poly.pdbx_seq_one_letter_code
_entity_poly.pdbx_strand_id
1 'polypeptide(L)'
;MLAYKGMSNRFSASEWDHTRGGSESVVTKAWVKEHIQEGHGPLGKVYPEALHIWEGDSATYFYLMPNGLNNPEQQWQGSWGGRFSREKEKNVNIKAEQYAGAYNHKGGAWVNELPYLDYYLYADAIDRWEYEGKTYENKWAPIFRWRTAFQHDFAARMDRCIKSYTEVNHNPVAALNGDQSKKVLYNDVRGGTVVTLDAGGSHGPDGDDLIYTWWVYSEAGTYDHEVSIANSESEIAKIQVPTDANGKTIHCMLTLEDNGAPRLTSYRRLVLNVLVD
;
A
#
# COMPACT_ATOMS: atom_id res chain seq x y z
N MET A 1 -20.09 6.44 12.30
CA MET A 1 -19.43 6.82 11.04
C MET A 1 -18.01 6.28 11.12
N LEU A 2 -17.67 5.18 10.45
CA LEU A 2 -16.29 4.64 10.44
C LEU A 2 -15.52 5.42 9.36
N ALA A 3 -14.70 6.37 9.78
CA ALA A 3 -13.86 7.23 8.97
C ALA A 3 -12.45 6.65 8.87
N TYR A 4 -11.83 6.82 7.71
CA TYR A 4 -10.50 6.31 7.44
C TYR A 4 -9.43 7.35 7.81
N LYS A 5 -8.36 6.94 8.51
CA LYS A 5 -7.20 7.79 8.85
C LYS A 5 -5.97 7.44 8.02
N GLY A 6 -6.12 7.35 6.71
CA GLY A 6 -4.95 7.15 5.85
C GLY A 6 -4.00 8.32 5.89
N MET A 7 -4.56 9.50 5.64
CA MET A 7 -3.82 10.71 5.31
C MET A 7 -4.08 11.86 6.29
N SER A 8 -4.74 11.59 7.42
CA SER A 8 -5.04 12.61 8.42
C SER A 8 -5.17 12.04 9.82
N ASN A 9 -4.64 12.77 10.81
CA ASN A 9 -4.82 12.46 12.23
C ASN A 9 -5.84 13.35 12.96
N ARG A 10 -6.60 14.19 12.24
CA ARG A 10 -7.42 15.27 12.83
C ARG A 10 -8.47 14.80 13.86
N PHE A 11 -8.92 13.54 13.81
CA PHE A 11 -9.82 12.95 14.80
C PHE A 11 -9.09 11.98 15.73
N SER A 12 -8.23 12.47 16.62
CA SER A 12 -7.41 11.63 17.51
C SER A 12 -8.13 11.21 18.81
N ALA A 13 -9.31 10.59 18.73
CA ALA A 13 -9.94 9.96 19.89
C ALA A 13 -9.50 8.48 20.06
N SER A 14 -9.67 7.94 21.27
CA SER A 14 -9.31 6.54 21.60
C SER A 14 -10.15 5.51 20.82
N GLU A 15 -11.38 5.85 20.46
CA GLU A 15 -12.27 5.01 19.63
C GLU A 15 -11.68 4.69 18.23
N TRP A 16 -10.70 5.46 17.76
CA TRP A 16 -10.03 5.31 16.46
C TRP A 16 -8.72 4.54 16.51
N ASP A 17 -8.39 3.96 17.67
CA ASP A 17 -7.14 3.26 17.90
C ASP A 17 -6.88 2.11 16.90
N HIS A 18 -7.93 1.54 16.30
CA HIS A 18 -7.86 0.53 15.25
C HIS A 18 -7.30 1.01 13.89
N THR A 19 -7.06 2.33 13.71
CA THR A 19 -6.55 2.95 12.46
C THR A 19 -5.13 3.53 12.59
N ARG A 20 -4.46 3.32 13.73
CA ARG A 20 -3.19 3.95 14.08
C ARG A 20 -1.95 3.12 13.72
N GLY A 21 -2.06 2.08 12.89
CA GLY A 21 -0.95 1.20 12.54
C GLY A 21 0.06 1.78 11.55
N GLY A 22 0.30 3.08 11.56
CA GLY A 22 1.30 3.74 10.74
C GLY A 22 1.70 5.07 11.40
N SER A 23 2.76 5.70 10.90
CA SER A 23 3.26 6.93 11.52
C SER A 23 2.21 8.05 11.54
N GLU A 24 1.88 8.57 12.72
CA GLU A 24 0.98 9.73 12.84
C GLU A 24 1.73 11.06 12.63
N SER A 25 3.08 11.07 12.60
CA SER A 25 3.87 12.30 12.42
C SER A 25 3.74 12.88 11.01
N VAL A 26 3.56 12.02 10.01
CA VAL A 26 3.43 12.38 8.58
C VAL A 26 2.00 12.72 8.15
N VAL A 27 1.07 12.84 9.09
CA VAL A 27 -0.35 13.16 8.84
C VAL A 27 -0.88 14.25 9.76
N THR A 28 0.02 14.96 10.45
CA THR A 28 -0.32 16.10 11.30
C THR A 28 -0.65 17.32 10.43
N LYS A 29 -1.44 18.24 10.98
CA LYS A 29 -1.65 19.54 10.33
C LYS A 29 -0.33 20.29 10.09
N ALA A 30 0.61 20.23 11.03
CA ALA A 30 1.91 20.88 10.88
C ALA A 30 2.69 20.29 9.70
N TRP A 31 2.72 18.96 9.60
CA TRP A 31 3.39 18.24 8.51
C TRP A 31 2.76 18.57 7.15
N VAL A 32 1.43 18.53 7.02
CA VAL A 32 0.74 18.88 5.76
C VAL A 32 1.02 20.34 5.38
N LYS A 33 1.01 21.23 6.37
CA LYS A 33 1.29 22.64 6.15
C LYS A 33 2.71 22.86 5.61
N GLU A 34 3.70 22.21 6.22
CA GLU A 34 5.11 22.32 5.86
C GLU A 34 5.46 21.64 4.52
N HIS A 35 4.96 20.43 4.30
CA HIS A 35 5.43 19.60 3.19
C HIS A 35 4.52 19.61 1.96
N ILE A 36 3.28 20.09 2.10
CA ILE A 36 2.31 20.11 1.00
C ILE A 36 1.83 21.54 0.68
N GLN A 37 1.48 22.34 1.70
CA GLN A 37 0.77 23.61 1.45
C GLN A 37 1.70 24.82 1.29
N GLU A 38 2.54 25.10 2.28
CA GLU A 38 3.38 26.29 2.33
C GLU A 38 4.72 26.06 1.64
N GLY A 39 5.13 27.02 0.81
CA GLY A 39 6.43 26.93 0.13
C GLY A 39 6.45 26.04 -1.11
N HIS A 40 5.35 25.38 -1.50
CA HIS A 40 5.31 24.43 -2.64
C HIS A 40 4.57 24.95 -3.89
N GLY A 41 4.69 26.25 -4.16
CA GLY A 41 4.17 26.87 -5.38
C GLY A 41 2.63 26.97 -5.47
N PRO A 42 2.09 27.17 -6.69
CA PRO A 42 0.64 27.38 -6.89
C PRO A 42 -0.23 26.18 -6.47
N LEU A 43 0.26 24.95 -6.61
CA LEU A 43 -0.49 23.74 -6.21
C LEU A 43 -0.64 23.64 -4.70
N GLY A 44 0.43 23.92 -3.93
CA GLY A 44 0.36 23.95 -2.46
C GLY A 44 -0.65 25.00 -1.94
N LYS A 45 -0.71 26.18 -2.58
CA LYS A 45 -1.66 27.25 -2.23
C LYS A 45 -3.13 26.87 -2.39
N VAL A 46 -3.45 25.95 -3.30
CA VAL A 46 -4.82 25.50 -3.54
C VAL A 46 -5.14 24.17 -2.86
N TYR A 47 -4.17 23.53 -2.19
CA TYR A 47 -4.40 22.34 -1.38
C TYR A 47 -5.11 22.76 -0.08
N PRO A 48 -6.39 22.41 0.11
CA PRO A 48 -7.20 22.98 1.17
C PRO A 48 -6.85 22.41 2.54
N GLU A 49 -7.17 23.19 3.57
CA GLU A 49 -7.34 22.64 4.90
C GLU A 49 -8.46 21.60 4.88
N ALA A 50 -8.29 20.49 5.60
CA ALA A 50 -9.35 19.51 5.73
C ALA A 50 -10.62 20.19 6.29
N LEU A 51 -11.80 19.69 5.94
CA LEU A 51 -13.03 19.97 6.70
C LEU A 51 -13.22 18.91 7.80
N HIS A 52 -12.92 17.65 7.46
CA HIS A 52 -12.98 16.49 8.35
C HIS A 52 -11.63 15.76 8.37
N ILE A 53 -11.29 15.09 7.27
CA ILE A 53 -10.00 14.45 7.02
C ILE A 53 -9.45 14.93 5.68
N TRP A 54 -8.14 14.85 5.47
CA TRP A 54 -7.56 14.98 4.14
C TRP A 54 -7.79 13.70 3.34
N GLU A 55 -8.08 13.89 2.06
CA GLU A 55 -7.88 12.87 1.02
C GLU A 55 -8.58 11.53 1.27
N GLY A 56 -9.82 11.55 1.80
CA GLY A 56 -10.59 10.32 2.03
C GLY A 56 -10.69 9.40 0.79
N ASP A 57 -10.61 10.00 -0.41
CA ASP A 57 -10.75 9.30 -1.69
C ASP A 57 -9.42 8.93 -2.36
N SER A 58 -8.25 9.44 -1.94
CA SER A 58 -6.99 9.26 -2.71
C SER A 58 -6.53 7.81 -2.79
N ALA A 59 -6.94 6.96 -1.85
CA ALA A 59 -6.70 5.52 -1.91
C ALA A 59 -7.21 4.88 -3.22
N THR A 60 -8.28 5.43 -3.82
CA THR A 60 -8.82 4.97 -5.10
C THR A 60 -7.83 5.13 -6.26
N TYR A 61 -7.07 6.23 -6.26
CA TYR A 61 -6.01 6.44 -7.25
C TYR A 61 -4.72 5.71 -6.87
N PHE A 62 -4.39 5.65 -5.58
CA PHE A 62 -3.20 4.95 -5.10
C PHE A 62 -3.18 3.47 -5.48
N TYR A 63 -4.36 2.85 -5.61
CA TYR A 63 -4.52 1.50 -6.12
C TYR A 63 -3.92 1.28 -7.52
N LEU A 64 -3.95 2.31 -8.36
CA LEU A 64 -3.52 2.28 -9.76
C LEU A 64 -2.07 2.74 -9.96
N MET A 65 -1.42 3.24 -8.91
CA MET A 65 -0.09 3.83 -9.06
C MET A 65 0.97 2.75 -9.31
N PRO A 66 1.74 2.84 -10.42
CA PRO A 66 2.79 1.88 -10.70
C PRO A 66 4.02 2.19 -9.84
N ASN A 67 4.07 1.62 -8.64
CA ASN A 67 5.20 1.67 -7.72
C ASN A 67 5.86 0.30 -7.49
N GLY A 68 5.38 -0.74 -8.18
CA GLY A 68 5.89 -2.11 -8.12
C GLY A 68 5.24 -2.99 -7.05
N LEU A 69 4.25 -2.48 -6.30
CA LEU A 69 3.50 -3.28 -5.33
C LEU A 69 2.55 -4.28 -5.99
N ASN A 70 1.75 -3.85 -6.97
CA ASN A 70 0.65 -4.66 -7.49
C ASN A 70 0.43 -4.53 -9.00
N ASN A 71 -0.25 -5.52 -9.54
CA ASN A 71 -1.03 -5.44 -10.75
C ASN A 71 -2.47 -5.00 -10.37
N PRO A 72 -2.98 -3.86 -10.86
CA PRO A 72 -4.34 -3.40 -10.54
C PRO A 72 -5.45 -4.33 -11.08
N GLU A 73 -5.13 -5.24 -12.01
CA GLU A 73 -6.06 -6.28 -12.48
C GLU A 73 -6.12 -7.51 -11.53
N GLN A 74 -5.45 -7.43 -10.37
CA GLN A 74 -5.34 -8.51 -9.38
C GLN A 74 -5.53 -7.92 -7.97
N GLN A 75 -6.76 -7.55 -7.64
CA GLN A 75 -7.11 -6.74 -6.47
C GLN A 75 -6.71 -7.32 -5.11
N TRP A 76 -6.51 -8.64 -5.03
CA TRP A 76 -6.01 -9.33 -3.84
C TRP A 76 -4.51 -9.15 -3.60
N GLN A 77 -3.78 -8.51 -4.52
CA GLN A 77 -2.35 -8.30 -4.35
C GLN A 77 -2.03 -7.27 -3.27
N GLY A 78 -2.90 -6.29 -3.04
CA GLY A 78 -2.64 -5.22 -2.09
C GLY A 78 -1.70 -4.15 -2.65
N SER A 79 -2.04 -2.90 -2.39
CA SER A 79 -1.42 -1.69 -2.94
C SER A 79 -1.44 -0.57 -1.89
N TRP A 80 -0.91 0.61 -2.23
CA TRP A 80 -1.14 1.81 -1.42
C TRP A 80 -2.63 2.22 -1.33
N GLY A 81 -3.50 1.69 -2.20
CA GLY A 81 -4.95 1.84 -2.13
C GLY A 81 -5.67 0.78 -1.29
N GLY A 82 -4.94 -0.16 -0.68
CA GLY A 82 -5.50 -1.29 0.04
C GLY A 82 -5.45 -2.60 -0.72
N ARG A 83 -6.08 -3.63 -0.14
CA ARG A 83 -6.19 -4.99 -0.67
C ARG A 83 -7.65 -5.42 -0.60
N PHE A 84 -8.09 -6.15 -1.62
CA PHE A 84 -9.46 -6.62 -1.71
C PHE A 84 -9.55 -8.14 -1.76
N SER A 85 -10.72 -8.70 -1.51
CA SER A 85 -10.97 -10.13 -1.52
C SER A 85 -10.66 -10.75 -2.90
N ARG A 86 -10.22 -12.01 -2.90
CA ARG A 86 -10.00 -12.79 -4.15
C ARG A 86 -11.31 -13.10 -4.86
N GLU A 87 -12.32 -13.45 -4.07
CA GLU A 87 -13.66 -13.77 -4.53
C GLU A 87 -14.62 -12.64 -4.23
N LYS A 88 -15.64 -12.49 -5.06
CA LYS A 88 -16.68 -11.49 -4.82
C LYS A 88 -17.54 -11.92 -3.63
N GLU A 89 -17.81 -10.97 -2.76
CA GLU A 89 -18.72 -11.13 -1.65
C GLU A 89 -20.08 -10.52 -2.02
N LYS A 90 -21.15 -11.16 -1.55
CA LYS A 90 -22.50 -10.64 -1.75
C LYS A 90 -22.66 -9.40 -0.88
N ASN A 91 -23.21 -8.33 -1.44
CA ASN A 91 -23.75 -7.22 -0.64
C ASN A 91 -22.71 -6.50 0.23
N VAL A 92 -21.50 -6.34 -0.29
CA VAL A 92 -20.40 -5.61 0.35
C VAL A 92 -20.78 -4.17 0.64
N ASN A 93 -20.45 -3.67 1.83
CA ASN A 93 -20.70 -2.28 2.26
C ASN A 93 -22.18 -1.86 2.30
N ILE A 94 -23.09 -2.79 2.61
CA ILE A 94 -24.43 -2.41 3.09
C ILE A 94 -24.28 -1.70 4.45
N LYS A 95 -24.03 -0.39 4.41
CA LYS A 95 -24.69 0.55 5.31
C LYS A 95 -26.05 0.98 4.75
N ALA A 96 -26.39 0.55 3.54
CA ALA A 96 -27.68 0.81 2.89
C ALA A 96 -28.89 0.25 3.66
N GLU A 97 -28.72 -0.70 4.58
CA GLU A 97 -29.80 -1.06 5.53
C GLU A 97 -30.05 0.03 6.59
N GLN A 98 -29.04 0.84 6.94
CA GLN A 98 -29.21 2.07 7.74
C GLN A 98 -29.61 3.28 6.88
N TYR A 99 -29.34 3.23 5.57
CA TYR A 99 -29.60 4.29 4.59
C TYR A 99 -30.33 3.72 3.36
N ALA A 100 -31.51 3.10 3.55
CA ALA A 100 -32.45 2.82 2.46
C ALA A 100 -33.09 4.15 2.02
N GLY A 101 -32.20 5.07 1.67
CA GLY A 101 -32.32 6.49 1.39
C GLY A 101 -30.97 7.17 1.57
N ALA A 102 -30.19 7.25 0.50
CA ALA A 102 -29.24 8.35 0.40
C ALA A 102 -30.03 9.67 0.48
N TYR A 103 -29.73 10.54 1.44
CA TYR A 103 -30.37 11.85 1.54
C TYR A 103 -30.02 12.67 0.30
N ASN A 104 -31.00 12.92 -0.56
CA ASN A 104 -30.80 13.82 -1.68
C ASN A 104 -30.62 15.25 -1.16
N HIS A 105 -29.37 15.71 -1.05
CA HIS A 105 -29.03 17.08 -0.63
C HIS A 105 -29.64 18.18 -1.53
N LYS A 106 -30.15 17.81 -2.72
CA LYS A 106 -30.82 18.72 -3.66
C LYS A 106 -32.35 18.58 -3.67
N GLY A 107 -32.95 17.65 -2.92
CA GLY A 107 -34.39 17.37 -3.04
C GLY A 107 -35.10 16.67 -1.86
N GLY A 108 -34.42 16.37 -0.76
CA GLY A 108 -35.05 15.93 0.51
C GLY A 108 -35.70 14.54 0.54
N ALA A 109 -35.64 13.75 -0.55
CA ALA A 109 -36.20 12.40 -0.59
C ALA A 109 -35.14 11.31 -0.36
N TRP A 110 -35.52 10.29 0.40
CA TRP A 110 -34.77 9.05 0.63
C TRP A 110 -34.95 8.14 -0.60
N VAL A 111 -33.85 7.82 -1.30
CA VAL A 111 -33.83 6.81 -2.37
C VAL A 111 -33.79 5.39 -1.78
N ASN A 112 -34.85 4.61 -1.93
CA ASN A 112 -34.85 3.20 -1.52
C ASN A 112 -33.93 2.38 -2.43
N GLU A 113 -32.75 2.02 -1.94
CA GLU A 113 -31.78 1.21 -2.67
C GLU A 113 -31.96 -0.31 -2.45
N LEU A 114 -32.86 -0.75 -1.55
CA LEU A 114 -33.11 -2.17 -1.26
C LEU A 114 -33.30 -3.05 -2.51
N PRO A 115 -34.00 -2.60 -3.58
CA PRO A 115 -34.17 -3.40 -4.79
C PRO A 115 -32.87 -3.66 -5.58
N TYR A 116 -31.81 -2.90 -5.30
CA TYR A 116 -30.52 -2.99 -6.00
C TYR A 116 -29.45 -3.70 -5.17
N LEU A 117 -29.78 -4.20 -3.97
CA LEU A 117 -28.87 -4.91 -3.07
C LEU A 117 -28.71 -6.40 -3.42
N ASP A 118 -28.82 -6.78 -4.69
CA ASP A 118 -28.41 -8.10 -5.16
C ASP A 118 -27.20 -7.93 -6.09
N TYR A 119 -26.04 -7.71 -5.46
CA TYR A 119 -24.78 -7.52 -6.18
C TYR A 119 -23.64 -8.26 -5.50
N TYR A 120 -22.58 -8.44 -6.28
CA TYR A 120 -21.34 -9.09 -5.86
C TYR A 120 -20.17 -8.16 -6.18
N LEU A 121 -19.38 -7.81 -5.17
CA LEU A 121 -18.19 -6.97 -5.30
C LEU A 121 -17.02 -7.59 -4.53
N TYR A 122 -15.81 -7.22 -4.90
CA TYR A 122 -14.64 -7.52 -4.07
C TYR A 122 -14.66 -6.61 -2.85
N ALA A 123 -14.56 -7.20 -1.66
CA ALA A 123 -14.61 -6.48 -0.38
C ALA A 123 -13.21 -6.08 0.09
N ASP A 124 -13.13 -5.13 1.02
CA ASP A 124 -11.86 -4.82 1.71
C ASP A 124 -11.35 -6.10 2.41
N ALA A 125 -10.11 -6.48 2.13
CA ALA A 125 -9.47 -7.63 2.78
C ALA A 125 -8.78 -7.22 4.09
N ILE A 126 -8.55 -8.20 4.97
CA ILE A 126 -7.90 -8.00 6.28
C ILE A 126 -6.43 -8.37 6.21
N ASP A 127 -5.55 -7.43 6.54
CA ASP A 127 -4.12 -7.71 6.77
C ASP A 127 -3.82 -7.78 8.26
N ARG A 128 -2.81 -8.57 8.62
CA ARG A 128 -2.16 -8.55 9.92
C ARG A 128 -0.88 -7.69 9.81
N TRP A 129 -0.81 -6.65 10.61
CA TRP A 129 0.30 -5.69 10.62
C TRP A 129 0.74 -5.37 12.03
N GLU A 130 2.05 -5.32 12.27
CA GLU A 130 2.60 -4.91 13.55
C GLU A 130 3.27 -3.54 13.42
N TYR A 131 2.93 -2.63 14.33
CA TYR A 131 3.48 -1.28 14.35
C TYR A 131 3.60 -0.81 15.79
N GLU A 132 4.80 -0.35 16.17
CA GLU A 132 5.12 0.17 17.52
C GLU A 132 4.66 -0.80 18.65
N GLY A 133 4.93 -2.09 18.48
CA GLY A 133 4.61 -3.13 19.49
C GLY A 133 3.13 -3.50 19.58
N LYS A 134 2.29 -3.04 18.63
CA LYS A 134 0.87 -3.38 18.56
C LYS A 134 0.54 -4.10 17.26
N THR A 135 -0.23 -5.18 17.38
CA THR A 135 -0.80 -5.89 16.24
C THR A 135 -2.15 -5.30 15.83
N TYR A 136 -2.30 -5.11 14.52
CA TYR A 136 -3.53 -4.73 13.84
C TYR A 136 -3.91 -5.86 12.91
N GLU A 137 -5.12 -6.39 13.07
CA GLU A 137 -5.68 -7.39 12.16
C GLU A 137 -7.05 -6.88 11.71
N ASN A 138 -7.04 -6.02 10.68
CA ASN A 138 -8.26 -5.37 10.22
C ASN A 138 -8.13 -4.87 8.78
N LYS A 139 -9.26 -4.40 8.23
CA LYS A 139 -9.37 -3.92 6.85
C LYS A 139 -8.72 -2.57 6.55
N TRP A 140 -8.19 -1.88 7.56
CA TRP A 140 -7.45 -0.62 7.39
C TRP A 140 -5.94 -0.84 7.29
N ALA A 141 -5.47 -1.97 7.81
CA ALA A 141 -4.07 -2.38 7.75
C ALA A 141 -3.48 -2.43 6.34
N PRO A 142 -4.22 -2.90 5.30
CA PRO A 142 -3.72 -2.89 3.94
C PRO A 142 -3.42 -1.49 3.38
N ILE A 143 -3.81 -0.41 4.07
CA ILE A 143 -3.56 0.95 3.62
C ILE A 143 -2.60 1.70 4.55
N PHE A 144 -2.86 1.75 5.86
CA PHE A 144 -2.01 2.56 6.76
C PHE A 144 -0.59 2.05 6.91
N ARG A 145 -0.33 0.77 6.57
CA ARG A 145 1.02 0.20 6.60
C ARG A 145 1.96 0.88 5.59
N TRP A 146 1.39 1.54 4.59
CA TRP A 146 2.12 2.27 3.54
C TRP A 146 2.21 3.78 3.79
N ARG A 147 1.69 4.26 4.93
CA ARG A 147 1.46 5.70 5.16
C ARG A 147 2.68 6.57 5.00
N THR A 148 3.79 6.17 5.61
CA THR A 148 5.04 6.92 5.50
C THR A 148 5.50 7.04 4.05
N ALA A 149 5.46 5.92 3.29
CA ALA A 149 5.92 5.89 1.91
C ALA A 149 5.10 6.81 0.99
N PHE A 150 3.75 6.75 1.05
CA PHE A 150 2.93 7.62 0.19
C PHE A 150 2.98 9.09 0.61
N GLN A 151 3.16 9.41 1.89
CA GLN A 151 3.30 10.79 2.35
C GLN A 151 4.65 11.37 1.93
N HIS A 152 5.74 10.63 2.09
CA HIS A 152 7.05 11.06 1.62
C HIS A 152 7.08 11.24 0.10
N ASP A 153 6.47 10.32 -0.66
CA ASP A 153 6.34 10.46 -2.11
C ASP A 153 5.57 11.72 -2.50
N PHE A 154 4.49 12.05 -1.79
CA PHE A 154 3.75 13.29 -2.04
C PHE A 154 4.56 14.54 -1.71
N ALA A 155 5.22 14.58 -0.55
CA ALA A 155 6.08 15.70 -0.14
C ALA A 155 7.20 15.98 -1.17
N ALA A 156 7.92 14.94 -1.60
CA ALA A 156 8.95 15.09 -2.63
C ALA A 156 8.36 15.59 -3.97
N ARG A 157 7.17 15.16 -4.35
CA ARG A 157 6.50 15.66 -5.58
C ARG A 157 6.05 17.10 -5.47
N MET A 158 5.66 17.57 -4.28
CA MET A 158 5.35 18.98 -4.05
C MET A 158 6.58 19.86 -4.22
N ASP A 159 7.73 19.40 -3.72
CA ASP A 159 9.02 20.05 -3.95
C ASP A 159 9.40 20.12 -5.44
N ARG A 160 9.18 19.03 -6.21
CA ARG A 160 9.44 18.99 -7.67
C ARG A 160 8.63 20.01 -8.47
N CYS A 161 7.56 20.57 -7.90
CA CYS A 161 6.76 21.60 -8.58
C CYS A 161 7.48 22.95 -8.66
N ILE A 162 8.54 23.17 -7.86
CA ILE A 162 9.20 24.47 -7.75
C ILE A 162 10.73 24.41 -7.71
N LYS A 163 11.31 23.25 -7.40
CA LYS A 163 12.76 23.03 -7.34
C LYS A 163 13.25 22.29 -8.58
N SER A 164 14.54 22.43 -8.89
CA SER A 164 15.17 21.65 -9.96
C SER A 164 15.39 20.19 -9.53
N TYR A 165 15.70 19.32 -10.50
CA TYR A 165 15.95 17.90 -10.24
C TYR A 165 16.99 17.70 -9.12
N THR A 166 18.15 18.35 -9.21
CA THR A 166 19.25 18.15 -8.24
C THR A 166 18.97 18.68 -6.83
N GLU A 167 17.85 19.38 -6.61
CA GLU A 167 17.46 19.96 -5.33
C GLU A 167 16.38 19.12 -4.60
N VAL A 168 15.94 18.00 -5.19
CA VAL A 168 14.86 17.17 -4.66
C VAL A 168 15.22 15.70 -4.76
N ASN A 169 14.83 14.92 -3.76
CA ASN A 169 14.99 13.47 -3.77
C ASN A 169 14.05 12.78 -4.78
N HIS A 170 14.51 11.68 -5.37
CA HIS A 170 13.77 10.82 -6.30
C HIS A 170 13.76 9.36 -5.85
N ASN A 171 12.62 8.72 -6.07
CA ASN A 171 12.42 7.34 -5.63
C ASN A 171 13.52 6.44 -6.24
N PRO A 172 14.08 5.50 -5.46
CA PRO A 172 15.08 4.58 -5.96
C PRO A 172 14.49 3.72 -7.09
N VAL A 173 15.30 3.33 -8.06
CA VAL A 173 14.91 2.41 -9.12
C VAL A 173 15.15 0.99 -8.60
N ALA A 174 14.07 0.29 -8.25
CA ALA A 174 14.14 -1.08 -7.76
C ALA A 174 14.21 -2.09 -8.92
N ALA A 175 15.15 -3.02 -8.85
CA ALA A 175 15.27 -4.16 -9.75
C ALA A 175 14.96 -5.47 -9.04
N LEU A 176 14.51 -6.46 -9.79
CA LEU A 176 14.35 -7.83 -9.31
C LEU A 176 14.74 -8.79 -10.43
N ASN A 177 15.77 -9.61 -10.19
CA ASN A 177 16.30 -10.59 -11.13
C ASN A 177 16.61 -9.98 -12.51
N GLY A 178 17.23 -8.80 -12.52
CA GLY A 178 17.56 -8.02 -13.72
C GLY A 178 16.41 -7.21 -14.34
N ASP A 179 15.18 -7.36 -13.85
CA ASP A 179 14.02 -6.59 -14.32
C ASP A 179 13.80 -5.32 -13.48
N GLN A 180 14.00 -4.16 -14.11
CA GLN A 180 13.74 -2.81 -13.58
C GLN A 180 12.34 -2.30 -13.93
N SER A 181 11.46 -3.13 -14.50
CA SER A 181 10.08 -2.73 -14.72
C SER A 181 9.38 -2.55 -13.36
N LYS A 182 8.15 -2.05 -13.38
CA LYS A 182 7.29 -2.01 -12.18
C LYS A 182 6.20 -3.09 -12.20
N LYS A 183 6.33 -4.07 -13.10
CA LYS A 183 5.37 -5.17 -13.24
C LYS A 183 5.62 -6.23 -12.18
N VAL A 184 4.56 -6.86 -11.70
CA VAL A 184 4.67 -8.07 -10.88
C VAL A 184 5.30 -9.18 -11.72
N LEU A 185 6.32 -9.82 -11.18
CA LEU A 185 6.94 -10.99 -11.80
C LEU A 185 6.29 -12.27 -11.29
N TYR A 186 6.31 -13.30 -12.12
CA TYR A 186 5.77 -14.61 -11.81
C TYR A 186 6.82 -15.67 -12.13
N ASN A 187 6.98 -16.66 -11.26
CA ASN A 187 7.91 -17.76 -11.47
C ASN A 187 7.29 -19.07 -11.01
N ASP A 188 7.31 -20.07 -11.88
CA ASP A 188 6.80 -21.40 -11.57
C ASP A 188 7.93 -22.25 -10.97
N VAL A 189 7.71 -22.77 -9.77
CA VAL A 189 8.74 -23.45 -8.96
C VAL A 189 8.21 -24.72 -8.34
N ARG A 190 9.09 -25.67 -8.00
CA ARG A 190 8.71 -26.87 -7.24
C ARG A 190 8.91 -26.65 -5.75
N GLY A 191 8.11 -27.31 -4.93
CA GLY A 191 8.34 -27.41 -3.50
C GLY A 191 9.75 -27.94 -3.20
N GLY A 192 10.39 -27.43 -2.15
CA GLY A 192 11.75 -27.81 -1.75
C GLY A 192 12.88 -27.15 -2.54
N THR A 193 12.60 -26.34 -3.57
CA THR A 193 13.64 -25.59 -4.30
C THR A 193 14.05 -24.31 -3.57
N VAL A 194 15.25 -23.82 -3.86
CA VAL A 194 15.72 -22.50 -3.39
C VAL A 194 15.62 -21.52 -4.55
N VAL A 195 14.99 -20.38 -4.31
CA VAL A 195 14.88 -19.27 -5.27
C VAL A 195 15.74 -18.11 -4.80
N THR A 196 16.59 -17.59 -5.68
CA THR A 196 17.34 -16.35 -5.44
C THR A 196 16.46 -15.13 -5.76
N LEU A 197 16.49 -14.16 -4.86
CA LEU A 197 15.87 -12.85 -5.00
C LEU A 197 17.01 -11.83 -5.14
N ASP A 198 17.20 -11.28 -6.33
CA ASP A 198 18.36 -10.45 -6.68
C ASP A 198 17.93 -9.02 -7.00
N ALA A 199 18.31 -8.06 -6.14
CA ALA A 199 18.08 -6.63 -6.35
C ALA A 199 19.29 -5.87 -6.90
N GLY A 200 20.35 -6.55 -7.36
CA GLY A 200 21.63 -5.92 -7.75
C GLY A 200 21.57 -4.98 -8.96
N GLY A 201 20.44 -4.95 -9.69
CA GLY A 201 20.18 -3.93 -10.71
C GLY A 201 19.61 -2.62 -10.16
N SER A 202 19.41 -2.51 -8.84
CA SER A 202 18.78 -1.34 -8.21
C SER A 202 19.76 -0.19 -8.06
N HIS A 203 19.26 1.05 -8.13
CA HIS A 203 20.09 2.25 -7.92
C HIS A 203 19.27 3.44 -7.44
N GLY A 204 19.88 4.29 -6.62
CA GLY A 204 19.36 5.62 -6.30
C GLY A 204 19.73 6.60 -7.40
N PRO A 205 18.78 7.27 -8.08
CA PRO A 205 19.09 8.21 -9.15
C PRO A 205 19.84 9.46 -8.66
N ASP A 206 19.78 9.74 -7.35
CA ASP A 206 20.43 10.88 -6.70
C ASP A 206 21.79 10.52 -6.05
N GLY A 207 22.20 9.25 -6.13
CA GLY A 207 23.44 8.75 -5.53
C GLY A 207 23.33 8.33 -4.06
N ASP A 208 22.11 8.28 -3.53
CA ASP A 208 21.79 7.86 -2.16
C ASP A 208 22.04 6.37 -1.91
N ASP A 209 22.33 6.02 -0.66
CA ASP A 209 22.47 4.63 -0.24
C ASP A 209 21.11 3.93 -0.22
N LEU A 210 21.11 2.65 -0.59
CA LEU A 210 19.91 1.83 -0.65
C LEU A 210 19.77 0.91 0.55
N ILE A 211 18.55 0.84 1.10
CA ILE A 211 18.15 -0.05 2.18
C ILE A 211 17.22 -1.11 1.59
N TYR A 212 17.63 -2.38 1.71
CA TYR A 212 16.90 -3.52 1.18
C TYR A 212 16.06 -4.18 2.28
N THR A 213 14.81 -4.50 2.00
CA THR A 213 13.99 -5.31 2.89
C THR A 213 13.13 -6.29 2.10
N TRP A 214 13.46 -7.57 2.21
CA TRP A 214 12.71 -8.67 1.64
C TRP A 214 11.77 -9.28 2.66
N TRP A 215 10.52 -9.49 2.27
CA TRP A 215 9.51 -10.07 3.13
C TRP A 215 8.46 -10.85 2.33
N VAL A 216 7.74 -11.74 3.00
CA VAL A 216 6.63 -12.50 2.40
C VAL A 216 5.31 -11.80 2.74
N TYR A 217 4.53 -11.47 1.71
CA TYR A 217 3.20 -10.89 1.87
C TYR A 217 2.16 -12.00 1.94
N SER A 218 2.10 -12.69 3.08
CA SER A 218 1.31 -13.90 3.27
C SER A 218 -0.17 -13.71 2.95
N GLU A 219 -0.77 -12.59 3.34
CA GLU A 219 -2.20 -12.33 3.10
C GLU A 219 -2.54 -12.11 1.62
N ALA A 220 -1.55 -11.76 0.79
CA ALA A 220 -1.70 -11.67 -0.65
C ALA A 220 -1.50 -13.03 -1.35
N GLY A 221 -0.82 -14.00 -0.72
CA GLY A 221 -0.60 -15.35 -1.23
C GLY A 221 -1.77 -16.32 -0.98
N THR A 222 -1.52 -17.61 -1.18
CA THR A 222 -2.46 -18.70 -0.81
C THR A 222 -1.81 -19.79 0.06
N TYR A 223 -0.50 -19.71 0.28
CA TYR A 223 0.19 -20.49 1.29
C TYR A 223 0.03 -19.81 2.65
N ASP A 224 -0.41 -20.55 3.65
CA ASP A 224 -0.88 -20.05 4.96
C ASP A 224 0.09 -20.34 6.12
N HIS A 225 1.26 -20.92 5.83
CA HIS A 225 2.33 -21.07 6.81
C HIS A 225 3.42 -20.01 6.61
N GLU A 226 4.21 -19.79 7.67
CA GLU A 226 5.32 -18.86 7.66
C GLU A 226 6.42 -19.33 6.69
N VAL A 227 6.99 -18.38 5.92
CA VAL A 227 8.13 -18.63 5.04
C VAL A 227 9.17 -17.56 5.29
N SER A 228 10.37 -17.99 5.70
CA SER A 228 11.49 -17.08 5.96
C SER A 228 12.30 -16.82 4.69
N ILE A 229 12.87 -15.62 4.62
CA ILE A 229 13.80 -15.21 3.57
C ILE A 229 15.17 -15.03 4.22
N ALA A 230 16.16 -15.80 3.76
CA ALA A 230 17.54 -15.65 4.19
C ALA A 230 18.18 -14.40 3.56
N ASN A 231 18.98 -13.68 4.35
CA ASN A 231 19.59 -12.40 3.97
C ASN A 231 18.55 -11.34 3.55
N SER A 232 17.44 -11.26 4.30
CA SER A 232 16.31 -10.38 3.98
C SER A 232 16.64 -8.89 3.95
N GLU A 233 17.78 -8.47 4.51
CA GLU A 233 18.23 -7.07 4.54
C GLU A 233 19.40 -6.81 3.58
N SER A 234 19.66 -7.73 2.65
CA SER A 234 20.76 -7.64 1.69
C SER A 234 20.25 -7.48 0.26
N GLU A 235 21.13 -6.98 -0.62
CA GLU A 235 20.87 -6.87 -2.06
C GLU A 235 20.43 -8.21 -2.69
N ILE A 236 21.05 -9.31 -2.25
CA ILE A 236 20.70 -10.67 -2.68
C ILE A 236 20.18 -11.47 -1.48
N ALA A 237 18.94 -11.94 -1.61
CA ALA A 237 18.26 -12.78 -0.65
C ALA A 237 17.90 -14.15 -1.25
N LYS A 238 17.51 -15.10 -0.40
CA LYS A 238 17.10 -16.45 -0.83
C LYS A 238 15.87 -16.92 -0.06
N ILE A 239 14.93 -17.51 -0.77
CA ILE A 239 13.75 -18.13 -0.19
C ILE A 239 13.77 -19.63 -0.46
N GLN A 240 13.59 -20.41 0.60
CA GLN A 240 13.38 -21.85 0.51
C GLN A 240 11.88 -22.08 0.28
N VAL A 241 11.50 -22.60 -0.88
CA VAL A 241 10.11 -22.94 -1.18
C VAL A 241 9.72 -24.14 -0.31
N PRO A 242 8.67 -24.05 0.52
CA PRO A 242 8.23 -25.17 1.35
C PRO A 242 7.81 -26.37 0.49
N THR A 243 8.10 -27.59 0.96
CA THR A 243 7.77 -28.83 0.24
C THR A 243 6.27 -29.13 0.22
N ASP A 244 5.50 -28.53 1.13
CA ASP A 244 4.06 -28.69 1.28
C ASP A 244 3.26 -27.54 0.62
N ALA A 245 3.92 -26.64 -0.11
CA ALA A 245 3.27 -25.52 -0.77
C ALA A 245 2.64 -25.86 -2.13
N ASN A 246 2.51 -27.14 -2.49
CA ASN A 246 2.01 -27.57 -3.81
C ASN A 246 0.65 -26.94 -4.15
N GLY A 247 0.55 -26.31 -5.33
CA GLY A 247 -0.65 -25.62 -5.79
C GLY A 247 -0.91 -24.27 -5.10
N LYS A 248 0.03 -23.76 -4.30
CA LYS A 248 -0.08 -22.48 -3.59
C LYS A 248 0.76 -21.39 -4.25
N THR A 249 0.51 -20.16 -3.82
CA THR A 249 1.24 -18.96 -4.23
C THR A 249 1.92 -18.33 -3.03
N ILE A 250 3.18 -17.95 -3.21
CA ILE A 250 3.99 -17.22 -2.22
C ILE A 250 4.41 -15.89 -2.83
N HIS A 251 4.09 -14.78 -2.16
CA HIS A 251 4.37 -13.43 -2.66
C HIS A 251 5.60 -12.86 -1.97
N CYS A 252 6.75 -12.88 -2.64
CA CYS A 252 7.98 -12.26 -2.15
C CYS A 252 8.01 -10.79 -2.55
N MET A 253 8.24 -9.92 -1.58
CA MET A 253 8.26 -8.48 -1.75
C MET A 253 9.67 -7.94 -1.49
N LEU A 254 10.12 -7.02 -2.35
CA LEU A 254 11.18 -6.08 -2.04
C LEU A 254 10.56 -4.74 -1.67
N THR A 255 10.89 -4.23 -0.49
CA THR A 255 10.80 -2.81 -0.17
C THR A 255 12.22 -2.25 -0.30
N LEU A 256 12.41 -1.29 -1.21
CA LEU A 256 13.67 -0.61 -1.43
C LEU A 256 13.50 0.86 -1.02
N GLU A 257 14.28 1.30 -0.05
CA GLU A 257 14.29 2.70 0.38
C GLU A 257 15.64 3.35 0.11
N ASP A 258 15.65 4.66 -0.09
CA ASP A 258 16.87 5.46 -0.05
C ASP A 258 17.16 6.00 1.37
N ASN A 259 18.18 6.85 1.51
CA ASN A 259 18.45 7.61 2.72
C ASN A 259 18.28 9.12 2.53
N GLY A 260 17.57 9.55 1.48
CA GLY A 260 17.31 10.94 1.18
C GLY A 260 16.27 11.59 2.10
N ALA A 261 15.96 12.87 1.83
CA ALA A 261 15.05 13.67 2.64
C ALA A 261 13.91 14.29 1.80
N PRO A 262 12.64 13.86 1.96
CA PRO A 262 12.22 12.71 2.76
C PRO A 262 12.73 11.40 2.12
N ARG A 263 12.80 10.34 2.93
CA ARG A 263 13.13 9.00 2.45
C ARG A 263 12.08 8.51 1.46
N LEU A 264 12.47 8.07 0.27
CA LEU A 264 11.53 7.55 -0.72
C LEU A 264 11.65 6.03 -0.86
N THR A 265 10.52 5.43 -1.26
CA THR A 265 10.36 3.98 -1.32
C THR A 265 9.92 3.56 -2.72
N SER A 266 10.47 2.44 -3.18
CA SER A 266 10.05 1.68 -4.37
C SER A 266 9.89 0.21 -4.01
N TYR A 267 9.14 -0.53 -4.83
CA TYR A 267 8.85 -1.94 -4.55
C TYR A 267 9.09 -2.83 -5.76
N ARG A 268 9.30 -4.13 -5.48
CA ARG A 268 9.17 -5.21 -6.46
C ARG A 268 8.42 -6.37 -5.85
N ARG A 269 7.71 -7.13 -6.69
CA ARG A 269 7.00 -8.34 -6.29
C ARG A 269 7.36 -9.50 -7.20
N LEU A 270 7.72 -10.63 -6.59
CA LEU A 270 7.78 -11.95 -7.23
C LEU A 270 6.66 -12.82 -6.67
N VAL A 271 5.80 -13.34 -7.54
CA VAL A 271 4.84 -14.38 -7.18
C VAL A 271 5.42 -15.73 -7.59
N LEU A 272 5.66 -16.58 -6.60
CA LEU A 272 6.04 -17.97 -6.82
C LEU A 272 4.77 -18.80 -6.94
N ASN A 273 4.54 -19.39 -8.11
CA ASN A 273 3.50 -20.40 -8.29
C ASN A 273 4.14 -21.77 -8.02
N VAL A 274 3.75 -22.40 -6.92
CA VAL A 274 4.31 -23.71 -6.56
C VAL A 274 3.55 -24.78 -7.31
N LEU A 275 4.23 -25.47 -8.21
CA LEU A 275 3.66 -26.49 -9.09
C LEU A 275 3.10 -27.67 -8.29
N VAL A 276 2.03 -28.26 -8.80
CA VAL A 276 1.52 -29.54 -8.31
C VAL A 276 2.35 -30.63 -8.99
N ASP A 277 2.96 -31.50 -8.18
CA ASP A 277 3.68 -32.70 -8.67
C ASP A 277 2.74 -33.73 -9.31
#